data_AF-A0A6F9BFP0-F1
#
_entry.id   AF-A0A6F9BFP0-F1
#
_cell.length_a   1.000
_cell.length_b   1.000
_cell.length_c   1.000
_cell.angle_alpha   90.00
_cell.angle_beta   90.00
_cell.angle_gamma   90.00
#
_symmetry.space_group_name_H-M   'P 1'
#
loop_
_entity.id
_entity.type
_entity.pdbx_description
1 polymer ?
#
loop_
_entity_poly.entity_id
_entity_poly.type
_entity_poly.pdbx_seq_one_letter_code
_entity_poly.pdbx_strand_id
1 'polypeptide(L)'
;LWPDGSDGTDINAVSRSNEKRLLVTGDDFGKVHLFSFPCSQFRAPSHVYGGHSSHVTNVKFLFDDSCLVSTGGKDMSVMQWRVV
;
A
#
# COMPACT_ATOMS: atom_id res chain seq x y z
N LEU A 1 -2.84 -4.03 -9.90
CA LEU A 1 -2.10 -4.20 -8.64
C LEU A 1 -0.61 -4.40 -8.92
N TRP A 2 -0.26 -5.50 -9.57
CA TRP A 2 1.13 -5.87 -9.88
C TRP A 2 1.71 -5.02 -11.01
N PRO A 3 2.90 -4.41 -10.84
CA PRO A 3 3.59 -3.72 -11.91
C PRO A 3 4.13 -4.70 -12.96
N ASP A 4 4.49 -4.17 -14.13
CA ASP A 4 5.11 -4.96 -15.21
C ASP A 4 6.42 -5.59 -14.71
N GLY A 5 6.62 -6.88 -15.01
CA GLY A 5 7.82 -7.60 -14.64
C GLY A 5 7.89 -8.02 -13.17
N SER A 6 6.80 -7.86 -12.41
CA SER A 6 6.79 -8.27 -11.01
C SER A 6 7.03 -9.76 -10.84
N ASP A 7 7.88 -10.11 -9.87
CA ASP A 7 8.35 -11.49 -9.66
C ASP A 7 7.56 -12.28 -8.62
N GLY A 8 6.55 -11.64 -8.01
CA GLY A 8 5.70 -12.20 -6.96
C GLY A 8 6.19 -11.94 -5.53
N THR A 9 7.35 -11.31 -5.36
CA THR A 9 7.87 -10.85 -4.06
C THR A 9 7.82 -9.34 -3.88
N ASP A 10 7.73 -8.58 -4.97
CA ASP A 10 7.75 -7.11 -4.91
C ASP A 10 6.66 -6.48 -4.02
N ILE A 11 5.50 -7.13 -3.88
CA ILE A 11 4.40 -6.64 -3.03
C ILE A 11 4.30 -7.49 -1.77
N ASN A 12 4.58 -6.86 -0.64
CA ASN A 12 4.62 -7.51 0.67
C ASN A 12 3.25 -7.60 1.33
N ALA A 13 2.40 -6.60 1.11
CA ALA A 13 1.12 -6.48 1.80
C ALA A 13 0.08 -5.74 0.97
N VAL A 14 -1.18 -6.09 1.22
CA VAL A 14 -2.35 -5.45 0.64
C VAL A 14 -3.45 -5.30 1.68
N SER A 15 -4.14 -4.17 1.68
CA SER A 15 -5.32 -3.94 2.52
C SER A 15 -6.40 -3.21 1.74
N ARG A 16 -7.64 -3.67 1.86
CA ARG A 16 -8.82 -3.02 1.30
C ARG A 16 -9.47 -2.15 2.37
N SER A 17 -9.95 -0.97 2.00
CA SER A 17 -10.74 -0.14 2.90
C SER A 17 -12.05 -0.85 3.28
N ASN A 18 -12.57 -0.62 4.47
CA ASN A 18 -13.81 -1.22 4.97
C ASN A 18 -15.00 -0.85 4.09
N GLU A 19 -15.08 0.40 3.61
CA GLU A 19 -16.08 0.89 2.65
C GLU A 19 -15.97 0.26 1.25
N LYS A 20 -14.94 -0.56 0.99
CA LYS A 20 -14.70 -1.25 -0.29
C LYS A 20 -14.48 -0.30 -1.47
N ARG A 21 -13.91 0.88 -1.23
CA ARG A 21 -13.62 1.87 -2.28
C ARG A 21 -12.16 1.96 -2.66
N LEU A 22 -11.27 1.65 -1.72
CA LEU A 22 -9.84 1.81 -1.87
C LEU A 22 -9.11 0.51 -1.59
N LEU A 23 -7.93 0.39 -2.19
CA LEU A 23 -6.98 -0.69 -1.98
C LEU A 23 -5.59 -0.08 -1.81
N VAL A 24 -4.88 -0.46 -0.75
CA VAL A 24 -3.51 -0.02 -0.50
C VAL A 24 -2.56 -1.20 -0.58
N THR A 25 -1.37 -0.99 -1.13
CA THR A 25 -0.27 -1.97 -1.08
C THR A 25 1.01 -1.34 -0.54
N GLY A 26 1.86 -2.19 0.03
CA GLY A 26 3.24 -1.87 0.37
C GLY A 26 4.20 -2.74 -0.44
N ASP A 27 5.26 -2.15 -0.98
CA ASP A 27 6.23 -2.83 -1.83
C ASP A 27 7.66 -2.90 -1.23
N ASP A 28 8.55 -3.62 -1.91
CA ASP A 28 9.96 -3.74 -1.55
C ASP A 28 10.76 -2.45 -1.83
N PHE A 29 10.22 -1.51 -2.57
CA PHE A 29 10.87 -0.26 -2.96
C PHE A 29 10.57 0.90 -2.01
N GLY A 30 9.97 0.60 -0.84
CA GLY A 30 9.63 1.58 0.17
C GLY A 30 8.44 2.46 -0.21
N LYS A 31 7.58 1.99 -1.11
CA LYS A 31 6.40 2.72 -1.59
C LYS A 31 5.11 2.15 -1.03
N VAL A 32 4.20 3.08 -0.73
CA VAL A 32 2.80 2.80 -0.43
C VAL A 32 1.98 3.24 -1.64
N HIS A 33 1.24 2.31 -2.24
CA HIS A 33 0.39 2.60 -3.40
C HIS A 33 -1.08 2.60 -2.99
N LEU A 34 -1.83 3.60 -3.44
CA LEU A 34 -3.28 3.69 -3.26
C LEU A 34 -4.01 3.57 -4.61
N PHE A 35 -4.88 2.57 -4.72
CA PHE A 35 -5.70 2.27 -5.89
C PHE A 35 -7.19 2.40 -5.56
N SER A 36 -8.02 2.56 -6.60
CA SER A 36 -9.46 2.32 -6.50
C SER A 36 -9.76 0.83 -6.41
N PHE A 37 -10.81 0.47 -5.66
CA PHE A 37 -11.32 -0.90 -5.56
C PHE A 37 -12.67 -1.01 -6.31
N PRO A 38 -12.87 -2.08 -7.12
CA PRO A 38 -11.94 -3.17 -7.39
C PRO A 38 -10.80 -2.78 -8.35
N CYS A 39 -9.59 -3.26 -8.06
CA CYS A 39 -8.38 -3.02 -8.86
C CYS A 39 -8.14 -4.18 -9.84
N SER A 40 -9.10 -4.44 -10.74
CA SER A 40 -9.12 -5.62 -11.61
C SER A 40 -8.55 -5.40 -13.02
N GLN A 41 -8.02 -4.21 -13.29
CA GLN A 41 -7.44 -3.88 -14.60
C GLN A 41 -5.91 -4.02 -14.56
N PHE A 42 -5.34 -4.50 -15.66
CA PHE A 42 -3.90 -4.50 -15.86
C PHE A 42 -3.39 -3.05 -15.89
N ARG A 43 -2.21 -2.80 -15.28
CA ARG A 43 -1.64 -1.46 -15.12
C ARG A 43 -2.60 -0.43 -14.52
N ALA A 44 -3.42 -0.87 -13.55
CA ALA A 44 -4.29 0.03 -12.81
C ALA A 44 -3.49 1.21 -12.24
N PRO A 45 -3.96 2.45 -12.40
CA PRO A 45 -3.26 3.62 -11.88
C PRO A 45 -3.30 3.63 -10.34
N SER A 46 -2.23 4.12 -9.72
CA SER A 46 -2.14 4.34 -8.28
C SER A 46 -1.55 5.70 -7.96
N HIS A 47 -1.95 6.26 -6.83
CA HIS A 47 -1.15 7.28 -6.16
C HIS A 47 -0.01 6.62 -5.41
N VAL A 48 1.21 7.11 -5.57
CA VAL A 48 2.42 6.53 -4.99
C VAL A 48 2.96 7.48 -3.93
N TYR A 49 3.10 6.97 -2.71
CA TYR A 49 3.62 7.71 -1.57
C TYR A 49 4.94 7.07 -1.10
N GLY A 50 5.95 7.90 -0.87
CA GLY A 50 7.23 7.49 -0.30
C GLY A 50 7.36 7.96 1.15
N GLY A 51 8.37 7.43 1.85
CA GLY A 51 8.71 7.79 3.21
C GLY A 51 9.56 6.72 3.86
N HIS A 52 9.18 5.46 3.66
CA HIS A 52 9.97 4.31 4.05
C HIS A 52 11.29 4.23 3.26
N SER A 53 12.38 3.91 3.95
CA SER A 53 13.72 3.77 3.35
C SER A 53 14.13 2.31 3.13
N SER A 54 13.24 1.38 3.47
CA SER A 54 13.32 -0.06 3.26
C SER A 54 11.94 -0.58 2.82
N HIS A 55 11.80 -1.90 2.63
CA HIS A 55 10.54 -2.56 2.30
C HIS A 55 9.39 -2.12 3.22
N VAL A 56 8.24 -1.78 2.61
CA VAL A 56 6.99 -1.63 3.33
C VAL A 56 6.47 -3.03 3.61
N THR A 57 6.72 -3.52 4.82
CA THR A 57 6.42 -4.91 5.20
C THR A 57 4.95 -5.16 5.51
N ASN A 58 4.18 -4.12 5.83
CA ASN A 58 2.74 -4.24 6.04
C ASN A 58 2.01 -2.92 5.81
N VAL A 59 0.73 -3.02 5.44
CA VAL A 59 -0.21 -1.89 5.32
C VAL A 59 -1.59 -2.29 5.84
N LYS A 60 -2.27 -1.40 6.56
CA LYS A 60 -3.62 -1.66 7.06
C LYS A 60 -4.43 -0.37 7.21
N PHE A 61 -5.64 -0.36 6.66
CA PHE A 61 -6.63 0.67 6.99
C PHE A 61 -7.05 0.56 8.46
N LEU A 62 -7.28 1.70 9.10
CA LEU A 62 -7.97 1.74 10.39
C LEU A 62 -9.44 1.33 10.21
N PHE A 63 -10.10 1.02 11.32
CA PHE A 63 -11.49 0.55 11.32
C PHE A 63 -12.46 1.51 10.63
N ASP A 64 -12.21 2.81 10.73
CA ASP A 64 -13.07 3.87 10.19
C ASP A 64 -12.62 4.40 8.82
N ASP A 65 -11.63 3.76 8.19
CA ASP A 65 -11.01 4.17 6.92
C ASP A 65 -10.41 5.60 6.91
N SER A 66 -10.38 6.32 8.04
CA SER A 66 -9.89 7.69 8.12
C SER A 66 -8.38 7.80 7.90
N CYS A 67 -7.66 6.74 8.25
CA CYS A 67 -6.24 6.60 8.09
C CYS A 67 -5.87 5.17 7.68
N LEU A 68 -4.64 5.01 7.25
CA LEU A 68 -3.96 3.71 7.19
C LEU A 68 -2.60 3.79 7.88
N VAL A 69 -2.09 2.64 8.29
CA VAL A 69 -0.78 2.49 8.92
C VAL A 69 0.09 1.59 8.05
N SER A 70 1.36 1.95 7.90
CA SER A 70 2.38 1.14 7.24
C SER A 70 3.57 0.88 8.17
N THR A 71 4.25 -0.26 7.97
CA THR A 71 5.47 -0.63 8.73
C THR A 71 6.64 -0.84 7.77
N GLY A 72 7.82 -0.31 8.10
CA GLY A 72 8.95 -0.23 7.17
C GLY A 72 10.12 -1.20 7.39
N GLY A 73 9.87 -2.37 7.98
CA GLY A 73 10.88 -3.42 8.11
C GLY A 73 12.21 -2.92 8.70
N LYS A 74 13.27 -2.91 7.88
CA LYS A 74 14.63 -2.49 8.30
C LYS A 74 14.80 -0.99 8.52
N ASP A 75 13.88 -0.15 8.05
CA ASP A 75 13.90 1.27 8.42
C ASP A 75 13.37 1.52 9.84
N MET A 76 12.82 0.48 10.47
CA MET A 76 12.35 0.47 11.87
C MET A 76 11.26 1.50 12.18
N SER A 77 10.57 2.01 11.15
CA SER A 77 9.55 3.03 11.29
C SER A 77 8.13 2.48 11.13
N VAL A 78 7.19 3.21 11.71
CA VAL A 78 5.75 3.05 11.51
C VAL A 78 5.22 4.40 11.06
N MET A 79 4.50 4.44 9.94
CA MET A 79 3.94 5.67 9.39
C MET A 79 2.41 5.59 9.35
N GLN A 80 1.75 6.68 9.72
CA GLN A 80 0.30 6.82 9.64
C GLN A 80 -0.06 7.86 8.58
N TRP A 81 -0.96 7.49 7.68
CA TRP A 81 -1.38 8.29 6.55
C TRP A 81 -2.85 8.62 6.70
N ARG A 82 -3.21 9.90 6.58
CA ARG A 82 -4.61 10.34 6.58
C ARG A 82 -5.18 10.18 5.18
N VAL A 83 -6.37 9.60 5.09
CA VAL A 83 -7.17 9.58 3.85
C VAL A 83 -7.92 10.92 3.78
N VAL A 84 -7.76 11.63 2.66
CA VAL A 84 -8.36 12.96 2.42
C VAL A 84 -9.13 12.98 1.11
#